data_AF-A3JVS6-F1
#
_entry.id   AF-A3JVS6-F1
#
_cell.length_a   1.000
_cell.length_b   1.000
_cell.length_c   1.000
_cell.angle_alpha   90.00
_cell.angle_beta   90.00
_cell.angle_gamma   90.00
#
_symmetry.space_group_name_H-M   'P 1'
#
loop_
_entity.id
_entity.type
_entity.pdbx_description
1 polymer ?
#
loop_
_entity_poly.entity_id
_entity_poly.type
_entity_poly.pdbx_seq_one_letter_code
_entity_poly.pdbx_strand_id
1 'polypeptide(L)' 'MTKWDLKEDDIVVIWAFDDIPEHLFQVWEIYEDCITGYAISGPLKGIYGEPTLDLILRRHTD' A
#
# COMPACT_ATOMS: atom_id res chain seq x y z
N MET A 1 -11.38 -11.18 5.70
CA MET A 1 -11.25 -9.78 6.14
C MET A 1 -9.79 -9.52 6.43
N THR A 2 -9.18 -8.57 5.72
CA THR A 2 -7.77 -8.21 5.93
C THR A 2 -7.59 -7.64 7.33
N LYS A 3 -6.39 -7.75 7.91
CA LYS A 3 -6.08 -7.31 9.28
C LYS A 3 -6.41 -5.83 9.54
N TRP A 4 -6.58 -5.02 8.49
CA TRP A 4 -6.54 -3.57 8.55
C TRP A 4 -7.88 -2.86 8.25
N ASP A 5 -8.95 -3.61 7.91
CA ASP A 5 -10.25 -3.05 7.47
C ASP A 5 -10.05 -1.94 6.42
N LEU A 6 -9.31 -2.29 5.36
CA LEU A 6 -8.94 -1.36 4.28
C LEU A 6 -10.16 -0.99 3.43
N LYS A 7 -10.15 0.25 2.96
CA LYS A 7 -11.13 0.79 2.02
C LYS A 7 -10.40 1.47 0.86
N GLU A 8 -11.13 1.66 -0.23
CA GLU A 8 -10.72 2.57 -1.30
C GLU A 8 -10.36 3.93 -0.69
N ASP A 9 -9.34 4.58 -1.25
CA ASP A 9 -8.72 5.83 -0.81
C ASP A 9 -7.95 5.80 0.52
N ASP A 10 -7.93 4.69 1.27
CA ASP A 10 -7.03 4.57 2.41
C ASP A 10 -5.57 4.70 1.95
N ILE A 11 -4.76 5.38 2.75
CA ILE A 11 -3.31 5.42 2.57
C ILE A 11 -2.69 4.40 3.52
N VAL A 12 -1.78 3.57 3.01
CA VAL A 12 -1.02 2.60 3.81
C VAL A 12 0.47 2.86 3.68
N VAL A 13 1.22 2.41 4.69
CA VAL A 13 2.68 2.33 4.63
C VAL A 13 3.05 0.94 4.12
N ILE A 14 3.78 0.88 3.02
CA ILE A 14 4.37 -0.34 2.47
C ILE A 14 5.76 -0.54 3.08
N TRP A 15 6.07 -1.76 3.51
CA TRP A 15 7.37 -2.17 4.04
C TRP A 15 8.50 -1.93 3.02
N ALA A 16 9.75 -1.79 3.48
CA ALA A 16 10.91 -1.66 2.60
C ALA A 16 11.36 -3.01 2.01
N PHE A 17 11.41 -3.14 0.69
CA PHE A 17 11.82 -4.37 -0.01
C PHE A 17 12.64 -4.03 -1.26
N ASP A 18 13.50 -4.94 -1.73
CA ASP A 18 14.26 -4.79 -2.99
C ASP A 18 14.90 -3.40 -3.20
N ASP A 19 15.61 -2.89 -2.19
CA ASP A 19 16.23 -1.55 -2.16
C ASP A 19 15.25 -0.36 -2.28
N ILE A 20 13.94 -0.62 -2.24
CA ILE A 20 12.88 0.39 -2.16
C ILE A 20 12.61 0.67 -0.67
N PRO A 21 12.75 1.94 -0.22
CA PRO A 21 12.42 2.30 1.16
C PRO A 21 10.91 2.18 1.42
N GLU A 22 10.53 2.23 2.70
CA GLU A 22 9.13 2.38 3.07
C GLU A 22 8.52 3.58 2.34
N HIS A 23 7.31 3.39 1.82
CA HIS A 23 6.62 4.43 1.08
C HIS A 23 5.11 4.35 1.31
N LEU A 24 4.45 5.45 0.96
CA LEU A 24 3.01 5.58 1.07
C LEU A 24 2.36 5.12 -0.23
N PHE A 25 1.25 4.42 -0.07
CA PHE A 25 0.48 3.86 -1.17
C PHE A 25 -1.01 4.11 -0.93
N GLN A 26 -1.69 4.67 -1.92
CA GLN A 26 -3.14 4.89 -1.88
C GLN A 26 -3.86 3.67 -2.47
N VAL A 27 -4.76 3.08 -1.70
CA VAL A 27 -5.55 1.90 -2.08
C VAL A 27 -6.66 2.29 -3.04
N TRP A 28 -6.84 1.53 -4.12
CA TRP A 28 -7.97 1.64 -5.05
C TRP A 28 -8.87 0.41 -4.95
N GLU A 29 -8.34 -0.78 -5.20
CA GLU A 29 -9.10 -2.03 -5.05
C GLU A 29 -8.49 -2.93 -3.98
N ILE A 30 -9.35 -3.73 -3.35
CA ILE A 30 -8.96 -4.69 -2.31
C ILE A 30 -9.39 -6.08 -2.77
N TYR A 31 -8.42 -6.97 -2.92
CA TYR A 31 -8.62 -8.37 -3.23
C TYR A 31 -8.34 -9.25 -2.00
N GLU A 32 -8.42 -10.57 -2.17
CA GLU A 32 -8.24 -11.52 -1.06
C GLU A 32 -6.80 -11.50 -0.49
N ASP A 33 -5.80 -11.28 -1.35
CA ASP A 33 -4.37 -11.41 -1.07
C ASP A 33 -3.54 -10.15 -1.36
N CYS A 34 -4.08 -9.17 -2.07
CA CYS A 34 -3.40 -7.90 -2.38
C CYS A 34 -4.35 -6.69 -2.36
N ILE A 35 -3.74 -5.51 -2.47
CA ILE A 35 -4.40 -4.26 -2.82
C ILE A 35 -3.84 -3.75 -4.15
N THR A 36 -4.60 -2.91 -4.85
CA THR A 36 -4.11 -2.17 -6.01
C THR A 36 -4.15 -0.66 -5.73
N GLY A 37 -3.50 0.12 -6.59
CA GLY A 37 -3.50 1.58 -6.49
C GLY A 37 -2.15 2.17 -6.87
N TYR A 38 -1.79 3.30 -6.27
CA TYR A 38 -0.59 4.04 -6.66
C TYR A 38 0.28 4.39 -5.46
N ALA A 39 1.60 4.25 -5.64
CA ALA A 39 2.55 4.81 -4.70
C ALA A 39 2.50 6.35 -4.79
N ILE A 40 2.35 7.02 -3.64
CA ILE A 40 2.24 8.49 -3.57
C ILE A 40 3.50 9.14 -2.98
N SER A 41 4.44 8.35 -2.47
CA SER A 41 5.76 8.77 -2.01
C SER A 41 6.88 7.79 -2.41
N GLY A 42 8.12 8.16 -2.11
CA GLY A 42 9.30 7.33 -2.39
C GLY A 42 9.67 7.25 -3.89
N PRO A 43 10.61 6.35 -4.24
CA PRO A 43 11.09 6.18 -5.61
C PRO A 43 10.02 5.72 -6.61
N LEU A 44 8.96 5.07 -6.11
CA LEU A 44 7.85 4.58 -6.93
C LEU A 44 6.70 5.58 -7.07
N LYS A 45 6.85 6.83 -6.64
CA LYS A 45 5.77 7.83 -6.70
C LYS A 45 5.17 7.94 -8.12
N GLY A 46 3.85 7.77 -8.21
CA GLY A 46 3.08 7.81 -9.46
C GLY A 46 3.01 6.47 -10.20
N ILE A 47 3.65 5.41 -9.68
CA ILE A 47 3.62 4.07 -10.27
C ILE A 47 2.44 3.28 -9.70
N TYR A 48 1.68 2.65 -10.59
CA TYR A 48 0.65 1.68 -10.23
C TYR A 48 1.29 0.40 -9.69
N GLY A 49 0.73 -0.18 -8.64
CA GLY A 49 1.24 -1.40 -8.04
C GLY A 49 0.14 -2.30 -7.48
N GLU A 50 0.55 -3.53 -7.17
CA GLU A 50 -0.32 -4.57 -6.61
C GLU A 50 0.35 -5.22 -5.38
N PRO A 51 0.70 -4.45 -4.33
CA PRO A 51 1.42 -5.01 -3.20
C PRO A 51 0.54 -6.01 -2.43
N THR A 52 1.14 -7.12 -2.04
CA THR A 52 0.49 -8.12 -1.21
C THR A 52 0.21 -7.59 0.19
N LEU A 53 -0.82 -8.13 0.84
CA LEU A 53 -1.29 -7.62 2.14
C LEU A 53 -0.25 -7.75 3.26
N ASP A 54 0.71 -8.67 3.14
CA ASP A 54 1.82 -8.86 4.09
C ASP A 54 2.85 -7.72 4.05
N LEU A 55 2.92 -6.96 2.96
CA LEU A 55 3.78 -5.78 2.86
C LEU A 55 3.18 -4.55 3.56
N ILE A 56 1.90 -4.60 3.96
CA ILE A 56 1.24 -3.49 4.65
C ILE A 56 1.67 -3.45 6.11
N LEU A 57 2.43 -2.43 6.46
CA LEU A 57 2.92 -2.17 7.82
C LEU A 57 1.81 -1.65 8.75
N ARG A 58 1.11 -0.63 8.27
CA ARG A 58 0.03 0.06 8.98
C ARG A 58 -0.74 0.94 8.02
N ARG A 59 -1.97 1.30 8.40
CA ARG A 59 -2.67 2.44 7.80
C ARG A 59 -1.98 3.73 8.18
N HIS A 60 -1.84 4.64 7.23
CA HIS A 60 -1.42 6.00 7.47
C HIS A 60 -2.65 6.78 7.96
N THR A 61 -2.55 7.37 9.14
CA THR A 61 -3.54 8.28 9.70
C THR A 61 -2.86 9.63 9.83
N ASP A 62 -3.52 10.68 9.35
CA ASP A 62 -3.08 12.06 9.57
C ASP A 62 -2.94 12.39 11.07
#